data_AF-A0A924GIC3-F1
#
_entry.id   AF-A0A924GIC3-F1
#
_cell.length_a   1.000
_cell.length_b   1.000
_cell.length_c   1.000
_cell.angle_alpha   90.00
_cell.angle_beta   90.00
_cell.angle_gamma   90.00
#
_symmetry.space_group_name_H-M   'P 1'
#
loop_
_entity.id
_entity.type
_entity.pdbx_description
1 polymer ?
#
loop_
_entity_poly.entity_id
_entity_poly.type
_entity_poly.pdbx_seq_one_letter_code
_entity_poly.pdbx_strand_id
1 'polypeptide(L)'
;MAYEALDDARYLLPHGLKHLKRSIRASIGEAIGGVAVADLDPRMLTYELTPYDYRWTTYASEYLDAVLDRLREWRDAPRSRASAVSMRDYDGSLAFTERYRPGETSLSSTKRVPK
;
A
#
# COMPACT_ATOMS: atom_id res chain seq x y z
N MET A 1 -3.73 8.14 16.76
CA MET A 1 -3.58 6.78 16.14
C MET A 1 -2.25 6.68 15.37
N ALA A 2 -1.71 5.49 15.12
CA ALA A 2 -0.42 5.31 14.41
C ALA A 2 -0.37 6.02 13.03
N TYR A 3 -1.53 6.20 12.41
CA TYR A 3 -1.72 6.92 11.15
C TYR A 3 -1.41 8.42 11.22
N GLU A 4 -1.76 9.06 12.34
CA GLU A 4 -1.52 10.49 12.60
C GLU A 4 -0.05 10.71 12.93
N ALA A 5 0.55 9.80 13.72
CA ALA A 5 1.98 9.86 14.03
C ALA A 5 2.88 9.80 12.78
N LEU A 6 2.46 9.08 11.74
CA LEU A 6 3.14 9.05 10.43
C LEU A 6 2.98 10.37 9.66
N ASP A 7 1.86 11.07 9.81
CA ASP A 7 1.65 12.38 9.19
C ASP A 7 2.46 13.47 9.90
N ASP A 8 2.51 13.41 11.24
CA ASP A 8 3.32 14.29 12.07
C ASP A 8 4.82 14.04 11.91
N ALA A 9 5.22 12.84 11.49
CA ALA A 9 6.63 12.53 11.21
C ALA A 9 7.02 12.75 9.74
N ARG A 10 6.09 13.12 8.85
CA ARG A 10 6.34 13.14 7.40
C ARG A 10 7.48 14.08 6.97
N TYR A 11 7.69 15.15 7.74
CA TYR A 11 8.77 16.12 7.49
C TYR A 11 10.14 15.62 7.98
N LEU A 12 10.15 14.63 8.87
CA LEU A 12 11.37 13.99 9.37
C LEU A 12 11.80 12.83 8.47
N LEU A 13 10.89 12.27 7.68
CA LEU A 13 11.19 11.19 6.74
C LEU A 13 12.11 11.66 5.60
N PRO A 14 13.08 10.84 5.19
CA PRO A 14 13.89 11.10 4.01
C PRO A 14 13.00 11.13 2.77
N HIS A 15 13.45 11.84 1.73
CA HIS A 15 12.66 12.04 0.50
C HIS A 15 12.12 10.72 -0.08
N GLY A 16 12.95 9.68 -0.10
CA GLY A 16 12.61 8.34 -0.60
C GLY A 16 11.66 7.52 0.27
N LEU A 17 11.14 8.07 1.38
CA LEU A 17 10.12 7.44 2.24
C LEU A 17 8.88 8.33 2.43
N LYS A 18 8.85 9.55 1.88
CA LYS A 18 7.71 10.47 2.04
C LYS A 18 6.41 9.95 1.42
N HIS A 19 6.50 9.02 0.47
CA HIS A 19 5.34 8.39 -0.16
C HIS A 19 4.70 7.29 0.68
N LEU A 20 5.36 6.80 1.75
CA LEU A 20 4.93 5.61 2.50
C LEU A 20 3.48 5.68 2.97
N LYS A 21 3.01 6.83 3.46
CA LYS A 21 1.61 7.01 3.89
C LYS A 21 0.63 6.72 2.74
N ARG A 22 0.91 7.21 1.53
CA ARG A 22 0.09 6.94 0.34
C ARG A 22 0.20 5.48 -0.08
N SER A 23 1.41 4.92 -0.06
CA SER A 23 1.65 3.53 -0.45
C SER A 23 0.98 2.52 0.49
N ILE A 24 0.98 2.78 1.80
CA ILE A 24 0.23 1.98 2.80
C ILE A 24 -1.28 2.05 2.54
N ARG A 25 -1.83 3.23 2.19
CA ARG A 25 -3.27 3.32 1.80
C ARG A 25 -3.57 2.47 0.59
N ALA A 26 -2.71 2.56 -0.44
CA ALA A 26 -2.88 1.79 -1.66
C ALA A 26 -2.83 0.29 -1.36
N SER A 27 -1.84 -0.17 -0.58
CA SER A 27 -1.71 -1.59 -0.25
C SER A 27 -2.90 -2.15 0.52
N ILE A 28 -3.38 -1.43 1.53
CA ILE A 28 -4.55 -1.85 2.30
C ILE A 28 -5.83 -1.79 1.44
N GLY A 29 -5.97 -0.75 0.62
CA GLY A 29 -7.11 -0.58 -0.29
C GLY A 29 -7.23 -1.71 -1.31
N GLU A 30 -6.11 -2.17 -1.88
CA GLU A 30 -6.09 -3.32 -2.80
C GLU A 30 -6.38 -4.64 -2.08
N ALA A 31 -5.92 -4.81 -0.83
CA ALA A 31 -6.14 -6.04 -0.07
C ALA A 31 -7.59 -6.24 0.42
N ILE A 32 -8.23 -5.17 0.88
CA ILE A 32 -9.53 -5.23 1.58
C ILE A 32 -10.68 -4.79 0.66
N GLY A 33 -10.38 -4.13 -0.47
CA GLY A 33 -11.36 -3.34 -1.19
C GLY A 33 -11.72 -2.05 -0.43
N GLY A 34 -12.61 -1.23 -1.02
CA GLY A 34 -12.85 0.18 -0.63
C GLY A 34 -13.13 0.49 0.85
N VAL A 35 -13.47 -0.50 1.67
CA VAL A 35 -13.80 -0.31 3.10
C VAL A 35 -12.60 0.10 3.96
N ALA A 36 -11.36 -0.19 3.56
CA ALA A 36 -10.18 0.33 4.27
C ALA A 36 -10.05 1.86 4.24
N VAL A 37 -10.82 2.53 3.37
CA VAL A 37 -10.87 3.99 3.23
C VAL A 37 -12.07 4.57 4.00
N ALA A 38 -12.94 3.76 4.61
CA ALA A 38 -14.10 4.26 5.35
C ALA A 38 -13.72 5.09 6.59
N ASP A 39 -12.59 4.80 7.22
CA ASP A 39 -12.00 5.61 8.30
C ASP A 39 -11.41 6.95 7.79
N LEU A 40 -11.32 7.13 6.46
CA LEU A 40 -10.75 8.31 5.78
C LEU A 40 -11.81 9.13 5.03
N ASP A 41 -12.90 8.50 4.55
CA ASP A 41 -14.07 9.16 3.96
C ASP A 41 -15.35 8.39 4.34
N PRO A 42 -16.26 8.98 5.16
CA PRO A 42 -17.51 8.35 5.58
C PRO A 42 -18.42 7.92 4.41
N ARG A 43 -18.25 8.50 3.21
CA ARG A 43 -19.03 8.12 2.02
C ARG A 43 -18.65 6.74 1.46
N MET A 44 -17.52 6.19 1.89
CA MET A 44 -17.08 4.84 1.49
C MET A 44 -17.78 3.73 2.27
N LEU A 45 -18.51 4.03 3.35
CA LEU A 45 -19.26 3.04 4.16
C LEU A 45 -20.33 2.29 3.35
N THR A 46 -20.83 2.88 2.27
CA THR A 46 -21.89 2.32 1.43
C THR A 46 -21.37 1.56 0.20
N TYR A 47 -20.05 1.50 0.00
CA TYR A 47 -19.48 0.77 -1.13
C TYR A 47 -19.48 -0.73 -0.85
N GLU A 48 -19.91 -1.51 -1.85
CA GLU A 48 -19.88 -2.96 -1.80
C GLU A 48 -18.43 -3.45 -1.67
N LEU A 49 -18.19 -4.31 -0.67
CA LEU A 49 -16.88 -4.91 -0.44
C LEU A 49 -16.48 -5.72 -1.66
N THR A 50 -15.29 -5.48 -2.20
CA THR A 50 -14.68 -6.41 -3.14
C THR A 50 -14.54 -7.77 -2.45
N PRO A 51 -14.89 -8.89 -3.10
CA PRO A 51 -14.64 -10.21 -2.55
C PRO A 51 -13.18 -10.35 -2.15
N TYR A 52 -12.93 -11.01 -1.02
CA TYR A 52 -11.58 -11.27 -0.54
C TYR A 52 -10.70 -11.90 -1.64
N ASP A 53 -9.63 -11.21 -2.01
CA ASP A 53 -8.60 -11.73 -2.90
C ASP A 53 -7.33 -12.01 -2.09
N TYR A 54 -7.07 -13.31 -1.88
CA TYR A 54 -5.90 -13.80 -1.15
C TYR A 54 -4.59 -13.25 -1.71
N ARG A 55 -4.51 -13.06 -3.04
CA ARG A 55 -3.30 -12.56 -3.71
C ARG A 55 -3.01 -11.12 -3.29
N TRP A 56 -4.00 -10.24 -3.36
CA TRP A 56 -3.85 -8.83 -2.98
C TRP A 56 -3.57 -8.67 -1.49
N THR A 57 -4.20 -9.50 -0.65
CA THR A 57 -3.92 -9.55 0.78
C THR A 57 -2.47 -9.95 1.07
N THR A 58 -1.95 -10.93 0.34
CA THR A 58 -0.55 -11.38 0.47
C THR A 58 0.41 -10.26 0.06
N TYR A 59 0.15 -9.60 -1.08
CA TYR A 59 1.01 -8.51 -1.57
C TYR A 59 1.06 -7.31 -0.63
N ALA A 60 -0.09 -6.95 -0.04
CA ALA A 60 -0.15 -5.89 0.93
C ALA A 60 0.61 -6.24 2.21
N SER A 61 0.44 -7.47 2.71
CA SER A 61 1.15 -7.94 3.91
C SER A 61 2.66 -7.90 3.73
N GLU A 62 3.17 -8.45 2.62
CA GLU A 62 4.59 -8.44 2.31
C GLU A 62 5.15 -7.02 2.13
N TYR A 63 4.36 -6.11 1.54
CA TYR A 63 4.77 -4.71 1.43
C TYR A 63 4.84 -4.03 2.80
N LEU A 64 3.86 -4.26 3.68
CA LEU A 64 3.85 -3.70 5.03
C LEU A 64 5.04 -4.19 5.87
N ASP A 65 5.41 -5.47 5.75
CA ASP A 65 6.60 -6.02 6.40
C ASP A 65 7.87 -5.29 5.90
N ALA A 66 8.00 -5.11 4.59
CA ALA A 66 9.13 -4.40 4.00
C ALA A 66 9.18 -2.92 4.45
N VAL A 67 8.03 -2.26 4.60
CA VAL A 67 7.94 -0.89 5.12
C VAL A 67 8.45 -0.82 6.56
N LEU A 68 8.04 -1.76 7.41
CA LEU A 68 8.48 -1.81 8.81
C LEU A 68 10.00 -1.99 8.91
N ASP A 69 10.56 -2.88 8.11
CA ASP A 69 12.00 -3.11 8.07
C ASP A 69 12.76 -1.87 7.58
N ARG A 70 12.23 -1.17 6.57
CA ARG A 70 12.85 0.05 6.07
C ARG A 70 12.78 1.21 7.05
N LEU A 71 11.69 1.33 7.82
CA LEU A 71 11.57 2.31 8.90
C LEU A 71 12.53 2.00 10.05
N ARG A 72 12.72 0.72 10.39
CA ARG A 72 13.74 0.30 11.37
C ARG A 72 15.14 0.66 10.90
N GLU A 73 15.46 0.39 9.63
CA GLU A 73 16.75 0.78 9.05
C GLU A 73 16.96 2.29 9.09
N TRP A 74 15.95 3.09 8.73
CA TRP A 74 16.05 4.55 8.83
C TRP A 74 16.28 5.02 10.27
N ARG A 75 15.55 4.45 11.24
CA ARG A 75 15.69 4.76 12.66
C ARG A 75 17.09 4.44 13.17
N ASP A 76 17.65 3.31 12.76
CA ASP A 76 18.92 2.79 13.26
C ASP A 76 20.14 3.29 12.44
N ALA A 77 19.90 3.95 11.31
CA ALA A 77 20.94 4.49 10.44
C ALA A 77 21.67 5.68 11.10
N PRO A 78 23.01 5.77 10.94
CA PRO A 78 23.74 7.00 11.25
C PRO A 78 23.17 8.19 10.48
N ARG A 79 23.20 9.40 11.07
CA ARG A 79 22.67 10.63 10.44
C ARG A 79 23.17 10.86 9.01
N SER A 80 24.42 10.48 8.72
CA SER A 80 25.04 10.60 7.39
C SER A 80 24.43 9.67 6.33
N ARG A 81 23.75 8.59 6.74
CA ARG A 81 23.11 7.60 5.86
C ARG A 81 21.58 7.61 5.94
N ALA A 82 21.00 8.14 7.01
CA ALA A 82 19.55 8.18 7.20
C ALA A 82 18.80 8.88 6.04
N SER A 83 19.39 9.91 5.44
CA SER A 83 18.80 10.61 4.28
C SER A 83 18.79 9.81 2.99
N ALA A 84 19.63 8.77 2.88
CA ALA A 84 19.75 7.92 1.70
C ALA A 84 18.78 6.71 1.73
N VAL A 85 18.16 6.44 2.88
CA VAL A 85 17.18 5.35 3.01
C VAL A 85 15.98 5.68 2.14
N SER A 86 15.65 4.75 1.25
CA SER A 86 14.58 4.88 0.25
C SER A 86 13.93 3.55 -0.05
N MET A 87 12.67 3.54 -0.45
CA MET A 87 11.97 2.33 -0.85
C MET A 87 11.10 2.65 -2.07
N ARG A 88 10.71 1.62 -2.82
CA ARG A 88 9.72 1.77 -3.89
C ARG A 88 8.35 2.05 -3.27
N ASP A 89 7.53 2.85 -3.94
CA ASP A 89 6.11 2.88 -3.62
C ASP A 89 5.46 1.51 -3.90
N TYR A 90 4.22 1.35 -3.45
CA TYR A 90 3.52 0.07 -3.55
C TYR A 90 3.41 -0.40 -5.01
N ASP A 91 2.99 0.48 -5.92
CA ASP A 91 2.87 0.16 -7.34
C ASP A 91 4.22 -0.24 -7.96
N GLY A 92 5.29 0.48 -7.62
CA GLY A 92 6.65 0.15 -8.03
C GLY A 92 7.14 -1.18 -7.44
N SER A 93 6.71 -1.55 -6.25
CA SER A 93 6.99 -2.85 -5.64
C SER A 93 6.27 -3.99 -6.36
N LEU A 94 5.00 -3.79 -6.73
CA LEU A 94 4.23 -4.75 -7.51
C LEU A 94 4.80 -4.95 -8.92
N ALA A 95 5.19 -3.85 -9.58
CA ALA A 95 5.84 -3.90 -10.89
C ALA A 95 7.20 -4.60 -10.85
N PHE A 96 8.02 -4.30 -9.84
CA PHE A 96 9.35 -4.91 -9.68
C PHE A 96 9.31 -6.41 -9.42
N THR A 97 8.29 -6.88 -8.70
CA THR A 97 8.10 -8.31 -8.40
C THR A 97 7.38 -9.08 -9.51
N GLU A 98 7.11 -8.43 -10.65
CA GLU A 98 6.29 -8.95 -11.75
C GLU A 98 4.86 -9.37 -11.34
N ARG A 99 4.39 -8.86 -10.20
CA ARG A 99 3.09 -9.19 -9.61
C ARG A 99 1.95 -8.34 -10.15
N TYR A 100 2.28 -7.25 -10.85
CA TYR A 100 1.32 -6.41 -11.55
C TYR A 100 1.95 -5.77 -12.79
N ARG A 101 1.28 -5.88 -13.93
CA ARG A 101 1.51 -5.00 -15.08
C ARG A 101 0.39 -3.96 -15.14
N PRO A 102 0.71 -2.66 -15.25
CA PRO A 102 -0.31 -1.63 -15.49
C PRO A 102 -1.17 -2.00 -16.70
N GLY A 103 -2.46 -2.23 -16.50
CA GLY A 103 -3.42 -2.61 -17.55
C GLY A 103 -3.97 -4.04 -17.48
N GLU A 104 -3.44 -4.91 -16.61
CA GLU A 104 -4.05 -6.21 -16.30
C GLU A 104 -5.19 -6.04 -15.28
N THR A 105 -6.31 -5.48 -15.74
CA THR A 105 -7.59 -5.63 -15.04
C THR A 105 -7.93 -7.12 -14.98
N SER A 106 -8.18 -7.65 -13.79
CA SER A 106 -8.70 -9.01 -13.61
C SER A 106 -10.14 -9.09 -14.14
N LEU A 107 -10.27 -9.21 -15.46
CA LEU A 107 -11.53 -9.53 -16.15
C LEU A 107 -11.74 -11.04 -16.06
N SER A 108 -12.11 -11.52 -14.87
CA SER A 108 -12.53 -12.91 -14.65
C SER A 108 -13.83 -12.98 -13.86
N SER A 109 -14.83 -12.17 -14.23
CA SER A 109 -16.24 -12.53 -13.99
C SER A 109 -17.20 -11.71 -14.83
N THR A 110 -17.34 -12.11 -16.10
CA THR A 110 -18.65 -12.04 -16.74
C THR A 110 -18.77 -13.23 -17.69
N LYS A 111 -19.14 -14.39 -17.14
CA LYS A 111 -19.71 -15.47 -17.95
C LYS A 111 -20.95 -14.91 -18.62
N ARG A 112 -20.88 -14.65 -19.93
CA ARG A 112 -22.07 -14.50 -20.76
C ARG A 112 -22.75 -15.86 -20.79
N VAL A 113 -23.97 -15.94 -20.25
CA VAL A 113 -24.89 -17.03 -20.54
C VAL A 113 -25.74 -16.57 -21.73
N PRO A 114 -25.60 -17.14 -22.94
CA PRO A 114 -26.58 -16.93 -23.98
C PRO A 114 -27.84 -17.77 -23.69
N LYS A 115 -29.00 -17.16 -23.87
CA LYS A 115 -30.30 -17.84 -23.98
C LYS A 115 -30.40 -18.58 -25.31
#